data_AF-A0A935EZ74-F1
#
_entry.id   AF-A0A935EZ74-F1
#
_cell.length_a   1.000
_cell.length_b   1.000
_cell.length_c   1.000
_cell.angle_alpha   90.00
_cell.angle_beta   90.00
_cell.angle_gamma   90.00
#
_symmetry.space_group_name_H-M   'P 1'
#
loop_
_entity.id
_entity.type
_entity.pdbx_description
1 polymer ?
#
loop_
_entity_poly.entity_id
_entity_poly.type
_entity_poly.pdbx_seq_one_letter_code
_entity_poly.pdbx_strand_id
1 'polypeptide(L)'
;MQMRTGGYTRSFAPLGASSGRFSCSNPNVQQIPSRSELGRKLRRMFIAEKGNVLVVADWSQMELRILAQYSKDPLLLEAYTAGHDTDLHTLTAARMFQRPNLK
;
A
#
# COMPACT_ATOMS: atom_id res chain seq x y z
N MET A 1 -21.51 1.97 -15.30
CA MET A 1 -20.24 2.67 -15.59
C MET A 1 -20.57 3.89 -16.43
N GLN A 2 -20.61 5.07 -15.82
CA GLN A 2 -21.10 6.29 -16.47
C GLN A 2 -19.91 7.21 -16.72
N MET A 3 -19.51 7.34 -17.99
CA MET A 3 -18.47 8.28 -18.37
C MET A 3 -19.05 9.70 -18.34
N ARG A 4 -18.50 10.57 -17.49
CA ARG A 4 -18.75 12.01 -17.57
C ARG A 4 -17.41 12.72 -17.67
N THR A 5 -17.28 13.54 -18.71
CA THR A 5 -16.19 14.50 -18.98
C THR A 5 -14.81 14.04 -18.50
N GLY A 6 -14.13 13.22 -19.30
CA GLY A 6 -12.68 13.00 -19.20
C GLY A 6 -12.19 11.91 -18.26
N GLY A 7 -13.03 11.26 -17.45
CA GLY A 7 -12.58 10.23 -16.50
C GLY A 7 -13.62 9.20 -16.08
N TYR A 8 -13.14 8.17 -15.37
CA TYR A 8 -13.99 7.15 -14.74
C TYR A 8 -14.46 7.63 -13.37
N THR A 9 -15.76 7.79 -13.18
CA THR A 9 -16.32 8.00 -11.84
C THR A 9 -16.21 6.71 -11.04
N ARG A 10 -15.63 6.80 -9.84
CA ARG A 10 -15.60 5.75 -8.82
C ARG A 10 -16.37 6.23 -7.60
N SER A 11 -16.95 5.31 -6.84
CA SER A 11 -17.60 5.61 -5.57
C SER A 11 -16.68 5.20 -4.42
N PHE A 12 -16.49 6.09 -3.44
CA PHE A 12 -15.82 5.77 -2.18
C PHE A 12 -16.83 5.85 -1.03
N ALA A 13 -16.84 4.82 -0.18
CA ALA A 13 -17.59 4.82 1.06
C ALA A 13 -16.63 5.12 2.23
N PRO A 14 -16.81 6.25 2.96
CA PRO A 14 -15.96 6.64 4.07
C PRO A 14 -15.78 5.57 5.16
N LEU A 15 -16.85 4.86 5.49
CA LEU A 15 -16.91 3.82 6.52
C LEU A 15 -17.41 2.50 5.90
N GLY A 16 -16.73 2.09 4.83
CA GLY A 16 -17.17 0.97 4.00
C GLY A 16 -16.81 -0.42 4.55
N ALA A 17 -15.77 -0.52 5.39
CA ALA A 17 -15.35 -1.76 6.02
C ALA A 17 -15.56 -1.71 7.55
N SER A 18 -15.78 -2.87 8.17
CA SER A 18 -15.93 -2.99 9.63
C SER A 18 -14.71 -2.52 10.43
N SER A 19 -13.53 -2.55 9.83
CA SER A 19 -12.28 -2.03 10.41
C SER A 19 -12.14 -0.50 10.33
N GLY A 20 -13.11 0.21 9.75
CA GLY A 20 -13.07 1.66 9.52
C GLY A 20 -12.31 2.09 8.26
N ARG A 21 -11.87 1.15 7.41
CA ARG A 21 -11.23 1.48 6.12
C ARG A 21 -12.25 1.99 5.09
N PHE A 22 -11.78 2.85 4.20
CA PHE A 22 -12.50 3.19 2.97
C PHE A 22 -12.74 1.96 2.10
N SER A 23 -13.92 1.87 1.48
CA SER A 23 -14.18 0.93 0.39
C SER A 23 -14.48 1.67 -0.92
N CYS A 24 -14.19 1.01 -2.04
CA CYS A 24 -14.37 1.58 -3.37
C CYS A 24 -15.18 0.64 -4.26
N SER A 25 -16.14 1.20 -5.01
CA SER A 25 -16.98 0.46 -5.94
C SER A 25 -17.21 1.26 -7.23
N ASN A 26 -17.66 0.55 -8.27
CA ASN A 26 -18.13 1.11 -9.54
C ASN A 26 -17.20 2.14 -10.23
N PRO A 27 -15.95 1.79 -10.61
CA PRO A 27 -15.26 0.51 -10.43
C PRO A 27 -14.36 0.50 -9.18
N ASN A 28 -14.05 -0.70 -8.65
CA ASN A 28 -13.12 -0.83 -7.54
C ASN A 28 -11.66 -0.66 -8.02
N VAL A 29 -11.10 0.49 -7.69
CA VAL A 29 -9.71 0.86 -7.99
C VAL A 29 -8.71 0.54 -6.88
N GLN A 30 -9.18 0.15 -5.70
CA GLN A 30 -8.30 -0.21 -4.58
C GLN A 30 -7.64 -1.57 -4.83
N GLN A 31 -8.29 -2.44 -5.62
CA GLN A 31 -7.88 -3.83 -5.84
C GLN A 31 -7.39 -4.10 -7.27
N ILE A 32 -6.79 -3.11 -7.93
CA ILE A 32 -6.24 -3.31 -9.28
C ILE A 32 -5.05 -4.29 -9.20
N PRO A 33 -5.04 -5.40 -9.96
CA PRO A 33 -3.96 -6.38 -9.90
C PRO A 33 -2.60 -5.77 -10.24
N SER A 34 -1.55 -6.12 -9.47
CA SER A 34 -0.20 -5.56 -9.64
C SER A 34 0.88 -6.59 -9.96
N ARG A 35 0.66 -7.87 -9.64
CA ARG A 35 1.70 -8.91 -9.70
C ARG A 35 1.79 -9.62 -11.05
N SER A 36 0.66 -9.84 -11.73
CA SER A 36 0.64 -10.48 -13.05
C SER A 36 1.05 -9.50 -14.16
N GLU A 37 1.53 -10.02 -15.29
CA GLU A 37 1.87 -9.18 -16.46
C GLU A 37 0.66 -8.36 -16.93
N LEU A 38 -0.51 -9.01 -17.02
CA LEU A 38 -1.76 -8.34 -17.35
C LEU A 38 -2.13 -7.27 -16.32
N GLY A 39 -1.99 -7.56 -15.03
CA GLY A 39 -2.23 -6.58 -13.96
C GLY A 39 -1.34 -5.34 -14.09
N ARG A 40 -0.05 -5.55 -14.37
CA ARG A 40 0.89 -4.45 -14.64
C ARG A 40 0.49 -3.63 -15.86
N LYS A 41 -0.03 -4.26 -16.94
CA LYS A 41 -0.58 -3.56 -18.12
C LYS A 41 -1.80 -2.70 -17.74
N LEU A 42 -2.73 -3.26 -16.97
CA LEU A 42 -3.93 -2.54 -16.51
C LEU A 42 -3.58 -1.32 -15.64
N ARG A 43 -2.63 -1.46 -14.71
CA ARG A 43 -2.21 -0.34 -13.85
C ARG A 43 -1.59 0.82 -14.63
N ARG A 44 -0.92 0.54 -15.75
CA ARG A 44 -0.34 1.56 -16.65
C ARG A 44 -1.38 2.39 -17.41
N MET A 45 -2.64 1.96 -17.44
CA MET A 45 -3.72 2.74 -18.07
C MET A 45 -4.15 3.94 -17.21
N PHE A 46 -3.77 3.97 -15.93
CA PHE A 46 -3.98 5.11 -15.05
C PHE A 46 -2.86 6.12 -15.28
N ILE A 47 -3.16 7.15 -16.07
CA ILE A 47 -2.21 8.20 -16.47
C ILE A 47 -2.62 9.55 -15.88
N ALA A 48 -1.64 10.43 -15.67
CA ALA A 48 -1.90 11.83 -15.37
C ALA A 48 -2.41 12.55 -16.62
N GLU A 49 -3.14 13.64 -16.41
CA GLU A 49 -3.45 14.58 -17.49
C GLU A 49 -2.19 15.26 -18.03
N LYS A 50 -2.27 15.83 -19.23
CA LYS A 50 -1.14 16.50 -19.88
C LYS A 50 -0.61 17.65 -19.00
N GLY A 51 0.70 17.67 -18.78
CA GLY A 51 1.37 18.66 -17.92
C GLY A 51 1.42 18.28 -16.44
N ASN A 52 0.77 17.18 -16.04
CA ASN A 52 0.76 16.67 -14.68
C ASN A 52 1.54 15.36 -14.53
N VAL A 53 1.82 14.99 -13.28
CA VAL A 53 2.42 13.69 -12.92
C VAL A 53 1.59 13.01 -11.83
N LEU A 54 1.56 11.68 -11.84
CA LEU A 54 0.97 10.91 -10.74
C LEU A 54 2.02 10.69 -9.65
N VAL A 55 1.74 11.18 -8.45
CA VAL A 55 2.53 10.90 -7.26
C VAL A 55 1.84 9.79 -6.46
N VAL A 56 2.59 8.75 -6.13
CA VAL A 56 2.10 7.65 -5.29
C VAL A 56 2.87 7.67 -3.98
N ALA A 57 2.15 7.70 -2.88
CA ALA A 57 2.70 7.57 -1.54
C ALA A 57 2.04 6.37 -0.86
N ASP A 58 2.86 5.51 -0.27
CA ASP A 58 2.44 4.36 0.50
C ASP A 58 3.19 4.38 1.83
N TRP A 59 2.48 4.14 2.93
CA TRP A 59 3.08 4.20 4.25
C TRP A 59 3.93 2.95 4.51
N SER A 60 5.22 3.16 4.73
CA SER A 60 6.14 2.07 5.08
C SER A 60 5.70 1.37 6.37
N GLN A 61 5.23 0.13 6.23
CA GLN A 61 4.95 -0.80 7.35
C GLN A 61 3.98 -0.25 8.39
N MET A 62 2.98 0.53 7.96
CA MET A 62 2.06 1.24 8.86
C MET A 62 1.45 0.36 9.95
N GLU A 63 0.95 -0.83 9.61
CA GLU A 63 0.33 -1.73 10.58
C GLU A 63 1.31 -2.26 11.63
N LEU A 64 2.56 -2.54 11.25
CA LEU A 64 3.60 -2.98 12.19
C LEU A 64 4.05 -1.84 13.10
N ARG A 65 4.09 -0.60 12.60
CA ARG A 65 4.38 0.58 13.43
C ARG A 65 3.26 0.86 14.43
N ILE A 66 2.00 0.75 14.02
CA ILE A 66 0.85 0.83 14.92
C ILE A 66 0.94 -0.28 15.98
N LEU A 67 1.26 -1.51 15.58
CA LEU A 67 1.44 -2.63 16.49
C LEU A 67 2.57 -2.38 17.51
N ALA A 68 3.74 -1.90 17.07
CA ALA A 68 4.84 -1.55 17.96
C ALA A 68 4.39 -0.54 19.03
N GLN A 69 3.69 0.52 18.58
CA GLN A 69 3.20 1.56 19.48
C GLN A 69 2.13 1.07 20.46
N TYR A 70 1.25 0.16 20.04
CA TYR A 70 0.15 -0.34 20.87
C TYR A 70 0.57 -1.46 21.82
N SER A 71 1.37 -2.41 21.32
CA SER A 71 1.87 -3.55 22.11
C SER A 71 2.94 -3.15 23.13
N LYS A 72 3.67 -2.05 22.86
CA LYS A 72 4.85 -1.64 23.64
C LYS A 72 5.95 -2.70 23.72
N ASP A 73 5.97 -3.64 22.77
CA ASP A 73 7.01 -4.64 22.69
C ASP A 73 8.38 -3.95 22.48
N PRO A 74 9.36 -4.15 23.37
CA PRO A 74 10.65 -3.47 23.29
C PRO A 74 11.39 -3.74 21.97
N LEU A 75 11.30 -4.96 21.43
CA LEU A 75 11.97 -5.32 20.18
C LEU A 75 11.34 -4.60 18.98
N LEU A 76 10.01 -4.53 18.92
CA LEU A 76 9.30 -3.79 17.88
C LEU A 76 9.53 -2.28 17.99
N LEU A 77 9.58 -1.73 19.20
CA LEU A 77 9.88 -0.32 19.40
C LEU A 77 11.32 0.01 18.97
N GLU A 78 12.30 -0.78 19.41
CA GLU A 78 13.71 -0.63 19.03
C GLU A 78 13.91 -0.73 17.52
N ALA A 79 13.18 -1.64 16.86
CA ALA A 79 13.19 -1.81 15.42
C ALA A 79 12.75 -0.57 14.61
N TYR A 80 12.16 0.44 15.24
CA TYR A 80 11.69 1.68 14.59
C TYR A 80 12.19 3.00 15.22
N THR A 81 12.85 3.00 16.38
CA THR A 81 13.12 4.24 17.16
C THR A 81 14.59 4.70 17.21
N ALA A 82 15.57 3.89 16.81
CA ALA A 82 16.99 4.20 17.04
C ALA A 82 17.89 4.05 15.80
N GLY A 83 17.69 4.85 14.74
CA GLY A 83 18.53 4.79 13.52
C GLY A 83 18.42 3.50 12.70
N HIS A 84 17.62 2.57 13.20
CA HIS A 84 17.23 1.33 12.59
C HIS A 84 15.83 1.55 12.04
N ASP A 85 15.70 2.09 10.82
CA ASP A 85 14.45 1.94 10.06
C ASP A 85 14.43 0.53 9.48
N THR A 86 14.30 -0.46 10.39
CA THR A 86 14.50 -1.85 10.01
C THR A 86 13.33 -2.28 9.16
N ASP A 87 13.61 -2.60 7.90
CA ASP A 87 12.63 -3.24 7.05
C ASP A 87 12.35 -4.66 7.58
N LEU A 88 11.36 -4.77 8.45
CA LEU A 88 10.92 -6.04 9.04
C LEU A 88 10.41 -7.03 7.99
N HIS A 89 9.88 -6.56 6.85
CA HIS A 89 9.50 -7.43 5.75
C HIS A 89 10.74 -8.06 5.10
N THR A 90 11.78 -7.27 4.82
CA THR A 90 13.02 -7.78 4.24
C THR A 90 13.74 -8.72 5.21
N LEU A 91 13.79 -8.39 6.52
CA LEU A 91 14.34 -9.28 7.54
C LEU A 91 13.60 -10.63 7.59
N THR A 92 12.27 -10.58 7.57
CA THR A 92 11.44 -11.80 7.58
C THR A 92 11.66 -12.61 6.32
N ALA A 93 11.69 -11.97 5.15
CA ALA A 93 11.97 -12.64 3.87
C ALA A 93 13.35 -13.29 3.85
N ALA A 94 14.39 -12.59 4.32
CA ALA A 94 15.76 -13.12 4.42
C ALA A 94 15.81 -14.40 5.26
N ARG A 95 15.12 -14.42 6.41
CA ARG A 95 14.99 -15.62 7.26
C ARG A 95 14.20 -16.74 6.59
N MET A 96 13.05 -16.42 5.98
CA MET A 96 12.19 -17.41 5.32
C MET A 96 12.88 -18.09 4.15
N PHE A 97 13.62 -17.32 3.33
CA PHE A 97 14.29 -17.83 2.13
C PHE A 97 15.74 -18.23 2.35
N GLN A 98 16.25 -18.14 3.59
CA GLN A 98 17.65 -18.43 3.95
C GLN A 98 18.64 -17.65 3.07
N ARG A 99 18.36 -16.37 2.82
CA ARG A 99 19.19 -15.48 2.00
C ARG A 99 19.74 -14.33 2.85
N PRO A 100 20.90 -13.75 2.47
CA PRO A 100 21.42 -12.59 3.17
C PRO A 100 20.44 -11.41 3.11
N ASN A 101 20.41 -10.63 4.19
CA ASN A 101 19.58 -9.44 4.27
C ASN A 101 20.11 -8.39 3.28
N LEU A 102 19.30 -8.04 2.29
CA LEU A 102 19.63 -7.00 1.31
C LEU A 102 19.32 -5.65 1.96
N LYS A 103 20.36 -4.90 2.32
CA LYS A 103 20.24 -3.48 2.67
C LYS A 103 20.45 -2.64 1.42
#